data_AF-A0A496P412-F1
#
_entry.id   AF-A0A496P412-F1
#
_cell.length_a   1.000
_cell.length_b   1.000
_cell.length_c   1.000
_cell.angle_alpha   90.00
_cell.angle_beta   90.00
_cell.angle_gamma   90.00
#
_symmetry.space_group_name_H-M   'P 1'
#
loop_
_entity.id
_entity.type
_entity.pdbx_description
1 polymer ?
#
loop_
_entity_poly.entity_id
_entity_poly.type
_entity_poly.pdbx_seq_one_letter_code
_entity_poly.pdbx_strand_id
1 'polypeptide(L)'
;MKKYNKLFILTGVIGAFMFSCKTQKSAQEPLTNKEKKYINRILKYGLDHEALYTILADIKPMSSLRILSLPVVNTDSISGKKDAVPAEKLRHLDSLKQIQTILNKINIPDVKFVAIPYKATKEDKLSIQVSAVRLSLLNKVLEDKKSFFGQFGLVHGSSPELVVSTIENAKIYDRYRGYGYLFGYPDYAVDFFVEAAKETNKNKKLYPRKFFQIPVFSSKNGYFVYAYSESYTPSKQVDSTLYYKADFTLKEYRKLRPKFMNPDSTMNALELINAYNKGSR
;
A
#
# COMPACT_ATOMS: atom_id res chain seq x y z
N MET A 1 -28.40 -45.04 67.93
CA MET A 1 -27.90 -45.68 66.69
C MET A 1 -27.85 -44.63 65.59
N LYS A 2 -26.62 -44.31 65.09
CA LYS A 2 -26.24 -43.67 63.81
C LYS A 2 -27.00 -42.39 63.36
N LYS A 3 -26.40 -41.30 62.87
CA LYS A 3 -25.04 -40.73 62.80
C LYS A 3 -25.24 -39.36 62.09
N TYR A 4 -24.48 -38.35 62.53
CA TYR A 4 -24.38 -36.99 61.97
C TYR A 4 -23.92 -36.93 60.49
N ASN A 5 -24.13 -35.74 59.87
CA ASN A 5 -23.43 -35.08 58.73
C ASN A 5 -24.36 -34.77 57.53
N LYS A 6 -24.45 -33.56 56.94
CA LYS A 6 -23.48 -32.46 56.82
C LYS A 6 -24.14 -31.08 56.81
N LEU A 7 -23.51 -30.18 57.57
CA LEU A 7 -23.45 -28.74 57.39
C LEU A 7 -22.56 -28.42 56.17
N PHE A 8 -22.96 -27.49 55.29
CA PHE A 8 -22.02 -26.56 54.65
C PHE A 8 -22.74 -25.27 54.25
N ILE A 9 -22.44 -24.23 55.03
CA ILE A 9 -22.60 -22.83 54.70
C ILE A 9 -21.54 -22.49 53.65
N LEU A 10 -21.92 -21.86 52.54
CA LEU A 10 -21.01 -20.92 51.87
C LEU A 10 -21.82 -19.84 51.13
N THR A 11 -21.97 -18.72 51.83
CA THR A 11 -22.22 -17.39 51.29
C THR A 11 -21.16 -17.04 50.25
N GLY A 12 -21.57 -16.82 48.99
CA GLY A 12 -20.70 -16.41 47.90
C GLY A 12 -21.22 -15.14 47.24
N VAL A 13 -20.64 -14.01 47.62
CA VAL A 13 -20.85 -12.67 47.07
C VAL A 13 -20.59 -12.67 45.56
N ILE A 14 -21.63 -12.51 44.74
CA ILE A 14 -21.50 -12.20 43.32
C ILE A 14 -21.38 -10.67 43.21
N GLY A 15 -20.20 -10.16 43.50
CA GLY A 15 -19.81 -8.80 43.15
C GLY A 15 -19.37 -8.80 41.69
N ALA A 16 -20.24 -8.32 40.81
CA ALA A 16 -19.92 -8.13 39.40
C ALA A 16 -18.77 -7.11 39.25
N PHE A 17 -17.56 -7.62 39.07
CA PHE A 17 -16.42 -6.83 38.59
C PHE A 17 -16.71 -6.37 37.16
N MET A 18 -17.30 -5.18 37.04
CA MET A 18 -17.29 -4.42 35.79
C MET A 18 -15.85 -3.93 35.55
N PHE A 19 -15.00 -4.80 35.01
CA PHE A 19 -13.78 -4.36 34.33
C PHE A 19 -14.20 -3.65 33.05
N SER A 20 -14.42 -2.35 33.17
CA SER A 20 -14.41 -1.42 32.05
C SER A 20 -13.04 -1.53 31.39
N CYS A 21 -12.97 -2.27 30.29
CA CYS A 21 -11.88 -2.20 29.33
C CYS A 21 -11.87 -0.79 28.72
N LYS A 22 -11.33 0.18 29.46
CA LYS A 22 -10.82 1.41 28.85
C LYS A 22 -9.69 0.97 27.94
N THR A 23 -9.99 0.87 26.66
CA THR A 23 -8.97 0.73 25.61
C THR A 23 -8.00 1.88 25.81
N GLN A 24 -6.83 1.56 26.37
CA GLN A 24 -5.75 2.51 26.52
C GLN A 24 -5.32 2.85 25.10
N LYS A 25 -5.87 3.94 24.54
CA LYS A 25 -5.32 4.56 23.33
C LYS A 25 -3.87 4.86 23.68
N SER A 26 -2.96 4.00 23.20
CA SER A 26 -1.53 4.27 23.25
C SER A 26 -1.36 5.66 22.63
N ALA A 27 -0.94 6.62 23.44
CA ALA A 27 -0.58 7.93 22.95
C ALA A 27 0.54 7.71 21.95
N GLN A 28 0.26 7.95 20.67
CA GLN A 28 1.24 7.74 19.62
C GLN A 28 2.46 8.62 19.91
N GLU A 29 3.61 7.98 20.09
CA GLU A 29 4.85 8.70 20.41
C GLU A 29 5.10 9.80 19.37
N PRO A 30 5.53 11.00 19.81
CA PRO A 30 5.83 12.08 18.89
C PRO A 30 6.98 11.68 17.94
N LEU A 31 6.90 12.15 16.69
CA LEU A 31 7.96 11.95 15.71
C LEU A 31 9.21 12.74 16.11
N THR A 32 10.35 12.08 16.16
CA THR A 32 11.65 12.76 16.26
C THR A 32 11.94 13.55 14.97
N ASN A 33 12.85 14.53 15.03
CA ASN A 33 13.25 15.31 13.85
C ASN A 33 13.80 14.43 12.71
N LYS A 34 14.53 13.35 13.04
CA LYS A 34 15.05 12.40 12.05
C LYS A 34 13.92 11.62 11.37
N GLU A 35 12.93 11.15 12.13
CA GLU A 35 11.75 10.47 11.59
C GLU A 35 10.91 11.43 10.73
N LYS A 36 10.66 12.66 11.20
CA LYS A 36 9.93 13.69 10.43
C LYS A 36 10.62 13.97 9.09
N LYS A 37 11.95 14.15 9.07
CA LYS A 37 12.72 14.36 7.83
C LYS A 37 12.61 13.16 6.88
N TYR A 38 12.67 11.93 7.41
CA TYR A 38 12.55 10.72 6.60
C TYR A 38 11.16 10.58 5.98
N ILE A 39 10.10 10.78 6.78
CA ILE A 39 8.70 10.73 6.33
C ILE A 39 8.46 11.78 5.26
N ASN A 40 8.86 13.03 5.51
CA ASN A 40 8.70 14.13 4.56
C ASN A 40 9.39 13.85 3.22
N ARG A 41 10.55 13.18 3.23
CA ARG A 41 11.24 12.78 1.99
C ARG A 41 10.45 11.73 1.20
N ILE A 42 9.91 10.71 1.86
CA ILE A 42 9.10 9.67 1.20
C ILE A 42 7.81 10.28 0.65
N LEU A 43 7.11 11.08 1.46
CA LEU A 43 5.87 11.70 1.06
C LEU A 43 6.08 12.71 -0.07
N LYS A 44 7.14 13.52 -0.02
CA LYS A 44 7.51 14.40 -1.13
C LYS A 44 7.68 13.61 -2.42
N TYR A 45 8.43 12.50 -2.38
CA TYR A 45 8.56 11.65 -3.55
C TYR A 45 7.19 11.17 -4.04
N GLY A 46 6.34 10.67 -3.15
CA GLY A 46 5.00 10.23 -3.52
C GLY A 46 4.14 11.32 -4.18
N LEU A 47 4.12 12.51 -3.58
CA LEU A 47 3.35 13.67 -4.05
C LEU A 47 3.90 14.26 -5.36
N ASP A 48 5.21 14.18 -5.59
CA ASP A 48 5.80 14.60 -6.86
C ASP A 48 5.51 13.57 -7.99
N HIS A 49 5.01 12.37 -7.66
CA HIS A 49 4.75 11.25 -8.57
C HIS A 49 3.29 10.75 -8.50
N GLU A 50 3.01 9.51 -8.90
CA GLU A 50 1.64 8.99 -8.99
C GLU A 50 0.93 8.82 -7.64
N ALA A 51 1.68 8.70 -6.52
CA ALA A 51 1.08 8.57 -5.21
C ALA A 51 0.35 9.83 -4.74
N LEU A 52 0.53 10.97 -5.43
CA LEU A 52 -0.35 12.12 -5.34
C LEU A 52 -1.84 11.71 -5.44
N TYR A 53 -2.16 10.83 -6.39
CA TYR A 53 -3.52 10.38 -6.69
C TYR A 53 -4.05 9.32 -5.73
N THR A 54 -3.20 8.82 -4.83
CA THR A 54 -3.61 7.99 -3.69
C THR A 54 -3.70 8.82 -2.43
N ILE A 55 -2.72 9.70 -2.16
CA ILE A 55 -2.59 10.41 -0.88
C ILE A 55 -3.51 11.63 -0.81
N LEU A 56 -3.62 12.43 -1.87
CA LEU A 56 -4.44 13.65 -1.89
C LEU A 56 -5.79 13.48 -2.59
N ALA A 57 -6.02 12.37 -3.28
CA ALA A 57 -7.26 12.15 -4.01
C ALA A 57 -7.77 10.72 -3.90
N ASP A 58 -9.07 10.56 -4.16
CA ASP A 58 -9.75 9.28 -4.22
C ASP A 58 -9.74 8.74 -5.66
N ILE A 59 -8.53 8.58 -6.22
CA ILE A 59 -8.32 8.13 -7.60
C ILE A 59 -7.67 6.75 -7.66
N LYS A 60 -6.54 6.55 -6.97
CA LYS A 60 -5.79 5.28 -6.98
C LYS A 60 -5.87 4.59 -5.62
N PRO A 61 -6.31 3.32 -5.53
CA PRO A 61 -6.30 2.56 -4.29
C PRO A 61 -4.89 2.37 -3.72
N MET A 62 -3.88 2.20 -4.58
CA MET A 62 -2.49 2.04 -4.18
C MET A 62 -1.54 2.74 -5.15
N SER A 63 -0.43 3.24 -4.62
CA SER A 63 0.69 3.77 -5.41
C SER A 63 2.04 3.45 -4.76
N SER A 64 3.05 3.27 -5.59
CA SER A 64 4.42 2.98 -5.15
C SER A 64 5.12 4.24 -4.64
N LEU A 65 5.94 4.10 -3.59
CA LEU A 65 6.72 5.21 -3.04
C LEU A 65 8.22 4.96 -3.11
N ARG A 66 8.68 3.76 -2.76
CA ARG A 66 10.11 3.44 -2.72
C ARG A 66 10.34 1.95 -2.73
N ILE A 67 11.40 1.51 -3.40
CA ILE A 67 11.93 0.14 -3.25
C ILE A 67 13.14 0.18 -2.32
N LEU A 68 13.15 -0.70 -1.32
CA LEU A 68 14.32 -1.02 -0.51
C LEU A 68 14.94 -2.30 -1.06
N SER A 69 16.27 -2.38 -1.04
CA SER A 69 17.01 -3.56 -1.49
C SER A 69 17.95 -3.99 -0.37
N LEU A 70 17.72 -5.17 0.20
CA LEU A 70 18.42 -5.67 1.40
C LEU A 70 19.12 -6.99 1.11
N PRO A 71 20.39 -7.17 1.50
CA PRO A 71 21.13 -8.41 1.28
C PRO A 71 20.81 -9.45 2.37
N VAL A 72 19.53 -9.76 2.59
CA VAL A 72 19.03 -10.66 3.66
C VAL A 72 18.34 -11.90 3.11
N VAL A 73 18.60 -12.24 1.84
CA VAL A 73 18.02 -13.43 1.21
C VAL A 73 18.70 -14.70 1.69
N ASN A 74 17.94 -15.78 1.79
CA ASN A 74 18.50 -17.11 1.98
C ASN A 74 19.08 -17.62 0.65
N THR A 75 20.41 -17.63 0.55
CA THR A 75 21.12 -18.12 -0.65
C THR A 75 21.34 -19.65 -0.63
N ASP A 76 21.01 -20.32 0.47
CA ASP A 76 21.29 -21.74 0.69
C ASP A 76 20.04 -22.42 1.31
N SER A 77 18.93 -22.35 0.57
CA SER A 77 17.65 -22.96 1.01
C SER A 77 17.67 -24.49 0.94
N ILE A 78 18.67 -25.08 0.29
CA ILE A 78 18.79 -26.53 0.07
C ILE A 78 19.48 -27.21 1.26
N SER A 79 20.47 -26.57 1.88
CA SER A 79 21.22 -27.17 2.99
C SER A 79 20.41 -27.35 4.28
N GLY A 80 19.19 -26.80 4.34
CA GLY A 80 18.33 -26.89 5.53
C GLY A 80 18.92 -26.20 6.76
N LYS A 81 19.90 -25.30 6.59
CA LYS A 81 20.45 -24.51 7.70
C LYS A 81 19.34 -23.78 8.42
N LYS A 82 19.32 -23.93 9.74
CA LYS A 82 18.34 -23.31 10.63
C LYS A 82 18.38 -21.78 10.52
N ASP A 83 19.58 -21.21 10.44
CA ASP A 83 19.78 -19.77 10.29
C ASP A 83 19.90 -19.41 8.80
N ALA A 84 18.78 -18.97 8.24
CA ALA A 84 18.64 -18.64 6.82
C ALA A 84 19.32 -17.32 6.40
N VAL A 85 19.65 -16.46 7.37
CA VAL A 85 20.33 -15.17 7.15
C VAL A 85 21.69 -15.21 7.87
N PRO A 86 22.80 -15.03 7.15
CA PRO A 86 24.12 -14.97 7.77
C PRO A 86 24.23 -13.89 8.85
N ALA A 87 24.95 -14.17 9.94
CA ALA A 87 25.03 -13.30 11.11
C ALA A 87 25.50 -11.88 10.77
N GLU A 88 26.45 -11.75 9.85
CA GLU A 88 26.98 -10.47 9.39
C GLU A 88 25.91 -9.62 8.67
N LYS A 89 24.88 -10.24 8.08
CA LYS A 89 23.79 -9.56 7.37
C LYS A 89 22.65 -9.14 8.30
N LEU A 90 22.61 -9.60 9.55
CA LEU A 90 21.53 -9.30 10.51
C LEU A 90 21.41 -7.80 10.83
N ARG A 91 22.50 -7.02 10.75
CA ARG A 91 22.48 -5.55 10.92
C ARG A 91 21.51 -4.83 9.97
N HIS A 92 21.19 -5.43 8.82
CA HIS A 92 20.22 -4.89 7.88
C HIS A 92 18.77 -5.02 8.37
N LEU A 93 18.50 -5.91 9.33
CA LEU A 93 17.19 -6.07 9.97
C LEU A 93 16.86 -4.89 10.89
N ASP A 94 17.86 -4.28 11.54
CA ASP A 94 17.64 -3.06 12.34
C ASP A 94 17.17 -1.89 11.49
N SER A 95 17.75 -1.76 10.29
CA SER A 95 17.30 -0.77 9.30
C SER A 95 15.86 -1.02 8.87
N LEU A 96 15.49 -2.29 8.65
CA LEU A 96 14.12 -2.66 8.29
C LEU A 96 13.14 -2.37 9.44
N LYS A 97 13.49 -2.74 10.68
CA LYS A 97 12.72 -2.44 11.89
C LYS A 97 12.50 -0.93 12.03
N GLN A 98 13.55 -0.13 11.86
CA GLN A 98 13.43 1.32 11.91
C GLN A 98 12.46 1.85 10.86
N ILE A 99 12.53 1.36 9.61
CA ILE A 99 11.62 1.78 8.55
C ILE A 99 10.18 1.38 8.86
N GLN A 100 9.94 0.15 9.30
CA GLN A 100 8.61 -0.33 9.70
C GLN A 100 8.02 0.54 10.82
N THR A 101 8.80 0.81 11.87
CA THR A 101 8.39 1.71 12.96
C THR A 101 8.01 3.09 12.44
N ILE A 102 8.83 3.67 11.54
CA ILE A 102 8.55 4.99 10.97
C ILE A 102 7.28 4.99 10.14
N LEU A 103 7.07 4.00 9.28
CA LEU A 103 5.86 3.89 8.44
C LEU A 103 4.61 3.75 9.30
N ASN A 104 4.66 2.95 10.38
CA ASN A 104 3.56 2.78 11.33
C ASN A 104 3.22 4.06 12.09
N LYS A 105 4.18 4.99 12.24
CA LYS A 105 3.94 6.31 12.85
C LYS A 105 3.33 7.33 11.90
N ILE A 106 3.26 7.07 10.58
CA ILE A 106 2.62 8.00 9.65
C ILE A 106 1.10 7.90 9.83
N ASN A 107 0.48 8.99 10.27
CA ASN A 107 -0.96 9.08 10.45
C ASN A 107 -1.56 10.08 9.44
N ILE A 108 -2.09 9.54 8.34
CA ILE A 108 -2.88 10.29 7.37
C ILE A 108 -4.25 9.60 7.30
N PRO A 109 -5.36 10.32 7.53
CA PRO A 109 -6.69 9.73 7.47
C PRO A 109 -6.92 8.97 6.16
N ASP A 110 -7.50 7.77 6.26
CA ASP A 110 -7.83 6.90 5.12
C ASP A 110 -6.62 6.40 4.30
N VAL A 111 -5.37 6.67 4.70
CA VAL A 111 -4.17 6.22 3.99
C VAL A 111 -3.26 5.43 4.92
N LYS A 112 -2.93 4.20 4.53
CA LYS A 112 -1.95 3.35 5.22
C LYS A 112 -0.69 3.19 4.37
N PHE A 113 0.46 3.10 5.03
CA PHE A 113 1.74 2.83 4.39
C PHE A 113 2.16 1.40 4.68
N VAL A 114 2.42 0.63 3.63
CA VAL A 114 2.81 -0.78 3.75
C VAL A 114 4.19 -1.01 3.14
N ALA A 115 4.93 -1.98 3.68
CA ALA A 115 6.22 -2.40 3.17
C ALA A 115 6.17 -3.91 2.88
N ILE A 116 6.06 -4.28 1.59
CA ILE A 116 5.80 -5.65 1.17
C ILE A 116 7.02 -6.21 0.42
N PRO A 117 7.60 -7.34 0.87
CA PRO A 117 8.67 -8.00 0.13
C PRO A 117 8.14 -8.57 -1.18
N TYR A 118 8.91 -8.40 -2.25
CA TYR A 118 8.65 -9.11 -3.51
C TYR A 118 8.95 -10.59 -3.37
N LYS A 119 8.15 -11.41 -4.06
CA LYS A 119 8.35 -12.87 -4.15
C LYS A 119 9.69 -13.20 -4.80
N ALA A 120 10.06 -12.45 -5.84
CA ALA A 120 11.32 -12.63 -6.54
C ALA A 120 12.43 -11.81 -5.86
N THR A 121 13.58 -12.45 -5.69
CA THR A 121 14.83 -11.76 -5.36
C THR A 121 15.49 -11.26 -6.64
N LYS A 122 16.32 -10.22 -6.52
CA LYS A 122 17.13 -9.71 -7.63
C LYS A 122 18.56 -9.54 -7.15
N GLU A 123 19.52 -10.13 -7.85
CA GLU A 123 20.96 -10.02 -7.51
C GLU A 123 21.23 -10.34 -6.02
N ASP A 124 20.65 -11.43 -5.53
CA ASP A 124 20.73 -11.87 -4.12
C ASP A 124 20.30 -10.81 -3.09
N LYS A 125 19.37 -9.94 -3.50
CA LYS A 125 18.75 -8.95 -2.61
C LYS A 125 17.24 -9.13 -2.55
N LEU A 126 16.72 -8.96 -1.34
CA LEU A 126 15.31 -8.85 -1.04
C LEU A 126 14.86 -7.45 -1.43
N SER A 127 13.97 -7.37 -2.40
CA SER A 127 13.31 -6.11 -2.75
C SER A 127 12.06 -5.95 -1.90
N ILE A 128 11.90 -4.81 -1.23
CA ILE A 128 10.71 -4.47 -0.43
C ILE A 128 10.10 -3.20 -0.99
N GLN A 129 8.86 -3.30 -1.46
CA GLN A 129 8.09 -2.18 -1.98
C GLN A 129 7.37 -1.47 -0.83
N VAL A 130 7.68 -0.19 -0.66
CA VAL A 130 6.91 0.73 0.19
C VAL A 130 5.84 1.38 -0.66
N SER A 131 4.58 1.27 -0.24
CA SER A 131 3.42 1.80 -0.96
C SER A 131 2.49 2.58 -0.04
N ALA A 132 1.81 3.59 -0.59
CA ALA A 132 0.63 4.17 0.02
C ALA A 132 -0.61 3.41 -0.45
N VAL A 133 -1.55 3.13 0.46
CA VAL A 133 -2.81 2.46 0.18
C VAL A 133 -3.95 3.28 0.78
N ARG A 134 -4.92 3.69 -0.04
CA ARG A 134 -6.15 4.34 0.40
C ARG A 134 -7.17 3.27 0.80
N LEU A 135 -7.57 3.28 2.07
CA LEU A 135 -8.35 2.21 2.69
C LEU A 135 -9.77 2.13 2.12
N SER A 136 -10.43 3.28 1.96
CA SER A 136 -11.76 3.37 1.36
C SER A 136 -11.81 2.78 -0.05
N LEU A 137 -10.85 3.14 -0.90
CA LEU A 137 -10.76 2.64 -2.28
C LEU A 137 -10.34 1.18 -2.33
N LEU A 138 -9.45 0.73 -1.46
CA LEU A 138 -9.13 -0.70 -1.35
C LEU A 138 -10.40 -1.50 -1.05
N ASN A 139 -11.18 -1.09 -0.04
CA ASN A 139 -12.42 -1.76 0.32
C ASN A 139 -13.43 -1.75 -0.83
N LYS A 140 -13.54 -0.62 -1.54
CA LYS A 140 -14.38 -0.52 -2.74
C LYS A 140 -13.94 -1.50 -3.82
N VAL A 141 -12.64 -1.59 -4.11
CA VAL A 141 -12.11 -2.54 -5.10
C VAL A 141 -12.39 -3.99 -4.70
N LEU A 142 -12.21 -4.35 -3.43
CA LEU A 142 -12.50 -5.69 -2.95
C LEU A 142 -13.98 -6.05 -3.08
N GLU A 143 -14.89 -5.10 -2.83
CA GLU A 143 -16.33 -5.30 -3.02
C GLU A 143 -16.71 -5.38 -4.51
N ASP A 144 -16.30 -4.38 -5.30
CA ASP A 144 -16.62 -4.29 -6.73
C ASP A 144 -16.08 -5.48 -7.53
N LYS A 145 -14.95 -6.07 -7.07
CA LYS A 145 -14.25 -7.19 -7.72
C LYS A 145 -14.26 -8.45 -6.86
N LYS A 146 -15.28 -8.64 -6.01
CA LYS A 146 -15.37 -9.77 -5.08
C LYS A 146 -15.31 -11.15 -5.74
N SER A 147 -15.81 -11.30 -6.97
CA SER A 147 -15.70 -12.56 -7.72
C SER A 147 -14.25 -12.93 -8.03
N PHE A 148 -13.38 -11.93 -8.22
CA PHE A 148 -11.95 -12.14 -8.42
C PHE A 148 -11.20 -12.26 -7.09
N PHE A 149 -11.38 -11.32 -6.16
CA PHE A 149 -10.61 -11.31 -4.90
C PHE A 149 -11.06 -12.38 -3.90
N GLY A 150 -12.31 -12.83 -3.97
CA GLY A 150 -12.86 -13.84 -3.07
C GLY A 150 -12.17 -15.20 -3.17
N GLN A 151 -11.57 -15.54 -4.33
CA GLN A 151 -10.78 -16.77 -4.48
C GLN A 151 -9.56 -16.82 -3.53
N PHE A 152 -9.13 -15.65 -3.04
CA PHE A 152 -8.02 -15.51 -2.10
C PHE A 152 -8.50 -15.34 -0.65
N GLY A 153 -9.82 -15.43 -0.39
CA GLY A 153 -10.40 -15.10 0.91
C GLY A 153 -10.34 -13.61 1.26
N LEU A 154 -10.13 -12.73 0.27
CA LEU A 154 -10.01 -11.29 0.48
C LEU A 154 -11.38 -10.61 0.27
N VAL A 155 -11.83 -9.89 1.29
CA VAL A 155 -13.15 -9.22 1.34
C VAL A 155 -13.01 -7.79 1.88
N HIS A 156 -14.08 -6.99 1.82
CA HIS A 156 -14.14 -5.67 2.45
C HIS A 156 -13.59 -5.73 3.89
N GLY A 157 -12.67 -4.82 4.23
CA GLY A 157 -12.06 -4.75 5.55
C GLY A 157 -10.79 -5.58 5.71
N SER A 158 -10.38 -6.35 4.69
CA SER A 158 -9.06 -7.00 4.68
C SER A 158 -7.96 -5.96 4.86
N SER A 159 -6.93 -6.30 5.66
CA SER A 159 -5.82 -5.38 5.86
C SER A 159 -5.01 -5.18 4.57
N PRO A 160 -4.51 -3.96 4.28
CA PRO A 160 -3.68 -3.71 3.11
C PRO A 160 -2.48 -4.65 2.97
N GLU A 161 -1.82 -4.99 4.08
CA GLU A 161 -0.69 -5.90 4.08
C GLU A 161 -1.07 -7.31 3.62
N LEU A 162 -2.21 -7.82 4.08
CA LEU A 162 -2.73 -9.12 3.67
C LEU A 162 -3.07 -9.10 2.18
N VAL A 163 -3.80 -8.08 1.70
CA VAL A 163 -4.18 -7.99 0.28
C VAL A 163 -2.94 -7.96 -0.61
N VAL A 164 -2.01 -7.02 -0.36
CA VAL A 164 -0.87 -6.82 -1.25
C VAL A 164 0.08 -8.01 -1.21
N SER A 165 0.31 -8.61 -0.03
CA SER A 165 1.17 -9.81 0.08
C SER A 165 0.56 -11.02 -0.63
N THR A 166 -0.75 -11.22 -0.52
CA THR A 166 -1.44 -12.33 -1.19
C THR A 166 -1.39 -12.17 -2.71
N ILE A 167 -1.60 -10.96 -3.23
CA ILE A 167 -1.50 -10.68 -4.67
C ILE A 167 -0.05 -10.80 -5.17
N GLU A 168 0.95 -10.32 -4.45
CA GLU A 168 2.37 -10.48 -4.82
C GLU A 168 2.77 -11.96 -4.99
N ASN A 169 2.16 -12.83 -4.17
CA ASN A 169 2.48 -14.26 -4.14
C ASN A 169 1.60 -15.13 -5.04
N ALA A 170 0.55 -14.55 -5.65
CA ALA A 170 -0.37 -15.25 -6.54
C ALA A 170 0.31 -15.77 -7.82
N LYS A 171 -0.42 -16.59 -8.59
CA LYS A 171 -0.01 -17.02 -9.93
C LYS A 171 0.12 -15.80 -10.83
N ILE A 172 1.04 -15.85 -11.80
CA ILE A 172 1.48 -14.67 -12.57
C ILE A 172 0.34 -13.83 -13.15
N TYR A 173 -0.68 -14.44 -13.78
CA TYR A 173 -1.78 -13.70 -14.40
C TYR A 173 -2.78 -13.14 -13.39
N ASP A 174 -2.99 -13.84 -12.27
CA ASP A 174 -3.81 -13.33 -11.17
C ASP A 174 -3.10 -12.20 -10.45
N ARG A 175 -1.78 -12.31 -10.26
CA ARG A 175 -0.94 -11.23 -9.74
C ARG A 175 -1.03 -9.99 -10.63
N TYR A 176 -0.94 -10.15 -11.95
CA TYR A 176 -1.07 -9.04 -12.90
C TYR A 176 -2.45 -8.38 -12.81
N ARG A 177 -3.52 -9.17 -12.78
CA ARG A 177 -4.89 -8.67 -12.63
C ARG A 177 -5.08 -7.95 -11.29
N GLY A 178 -4.66 -8.58 -10.20
CA GLY A 178 -4.75 -8.04 -8.84
C GLY A 178 -4.01 -6.72 -8.72
N TYR A 179 -2.76 -6.64 -9.19
CA TYR A 179 -2.04 -5.36 -9.20
C TYR A 179 -2.72 -4.32 -10.09
N GLY A 180 -3.24 -4.71 -11.25
CA GLY A 180 -3.98 -3.79 -12.12
C GLY A 180 -5.13 -3.09 -11.39
N TYR A 181 -5.93 -3.86 -10.65
CA TYR A 181 -7.01 -3.30 -9.83
C TYR A 181 -6.50 -2.50 -8.63
N LEU A 182 -5.46 -2.96 -7.92
CA LEU A 182 -4.91 -2.23 -6.78
C LEU A 182 -4.28 -0.89 -7.20
N PHE A 183 -3.67 -0.80 -8.37
CA PHE A 183 -3.16 0.45 -8.94
C PHE A 183 -4.25 1.32 -9.59
N GLY A 184 -5.52 0.87 -9.57
CA GLY A 184 -6.69 1.64 -9.98
C GLY A 184 -6.87 1.75 -11.50
N TYR A 185 -6.41 0.76 -12.26
CA TYR A 185 -6.59 0.78 -13.72
C TYR A 185 -8.01 0.34 -14.12
N PRO A 186 -8.55 0.88 -15.23
CA PRO A 186 -9.83 0.45 -15.77
C PRO A 186 -9.88 -1.04 -16.10
N ASP A 187 -11.04 -1.66 -15.93
CA ASP A 187 -11.25 -3.10 -16.16
C ASP A 187 -10.72 -3.55 -17.53
N TYR A 188 -11.08 -2.82 -18.60
CA TYR A 188 -10.65 -3.15 -19.96
C TYR A 188 -9.12 -3.11 -20.12
N ALA A 189 -8.43 -2.23 -19.40
CA ALA A 189 -6.98 -2.10 -19.44
C ALA A 189 -6.31 -3.22 -18.64
N VAL A 190 -6.91 -3.62 -17.52
CA VAL A 190 -6.46 -4.78 -16.73
C VAL A 190 -6.60 -6.07 -17.53
N ASP A 191 -7.75 -6.28 -18.17
CA ASP A 191 -8.00 -7.45 -19.00
C ASP A 191 -7.06 -7.48 -20.22
N PHE A 192 -6.91 -6.34 -20.91
CA PHE A 192 -5.95 -6.20 -21.99
C PHE A 192 -4.53 -6.57 -21.53
N PHE A 193 -4.08 -6.06 -20.39
CA PHE A 193 -2.73 -6.33 -19.89
C PHE A 193 -2.50 -7.81 -19.63
N VAL A 194 -3.48 -8.49 -19.04
CA VAL A 194 -3.40 -9.94 -18.77
C VAL A 194 -3.38 -10.75 -20.06
N GLU A 195 -4.26 -10.46 -21.00
CA GLU A 195 -4.31 -11.19 -22.29
C GLU A 195 -3.06 -10.91 -23.14
N ALA A 196 -2.62 -9.65 -23.20
CA ALA A 196 -1.36 -9.27 -23.86
C ALA A 196 -0.15 -10.00 -23.27
N ALA A 197 -0.12 -10.20 -21.94
CA ALA A 197 0.94 -10.96 -21.27
C ALA A 197 0.90 -12.46 -21.64
N LYS A 198 -0.30 -13.08 -21.71
CA LYS A 198 -0.46 -14.46 -22.16
C LYS A 198 0.01 -14.64 -23.59
N GLU A 199 -0.41 -13.77 -24.50
CA GLU A 199 -0.01 -13.81 -25.92
C GLU A 199 1.50 -13.56 -26.10
N THR A 200 2.07 -12.63 -25.33
CA THR A 200 3.52 -12.39 -25.34
C THR A 200 4.29 -13.63 -24.86
N ASN A 201 3.81 -14.29 -23.81
CA ASN A 201 4.43 -15.50 -23.28
C ASN A 201 4.36 -16.68 -24.26
N LYS A 202 3.24 -16.81 -24.97
CA LYS A 202 2.99 -17.84 -25.99
C LYS A 202 3.83 -17.63 -27.24
N ASN A 203 3.84 -16.40 -27.78
CA ASN A 203 4.40 -16.10 -29.09
C ASN A 203 5.82 -15.51 -29.03
N LYS A 204 6.34 -15.25 -27.82
CA LYS A 204 7.63 -14.58 -27.56
C LYS A 204 7.80 -13.23 -28.27
N LYS A 205 6.69 -12.58 -28.62
CA LYS A 205 6.64 -11.28 -29.29
C LYS A 205 5.76 -10.34 -28.49
N LEU A 206 6.18 -9.07 -28.42
CA LEU A 206 5.42 -8.05 -27.72
C LEU A 206 4.06 -7.84 -28.37
N TYR A 207 2.99 -7.95 -27.59
CA TYR A 207 1.65 -7.65 -28.09
C TYR A 207 1.49 -6.14 -28.36
N PRO A 208 1.05 -5.72 -29.57
CA PRO A 208 0.85 -4.31 -29.93
C PRO A 208 -0.10 -3.58 -28.97
N ARG A 209 0.19 -2.31 -28.67
CA ARG A 209 -0.55 -1.54 -27.66
C ARG A 209 -0.30 -0.05 -27.75
N LYS A 210 -1.29 0.70 -27.27
CA LYS A 210 -1.20 2.14 -26.98
C LYS A 210 -1.14 2.36 -25.47
N PHE A 211 -0.77 3.57 -25.06
CA PHE A 211 -0.64 3.96 -23.67
C PHE A 211 -1.48 5.18 -23.37
N PHE A 212 -2.25 5.12 -22.28
CA PHE A 212 -2.97 6.28 -21.75
C PHE A 212 -2.11 6.88 -20.63
N GLN A 213 -1.73 8.15 -20.79
CA GLN A 213 -0.80 8.83 -19.88
C GLN A 213 -1.58 9.83 -19.03
N ILE A 214 -1.41 9.74 -17.72
CA ILE A 214 -1.90 10.74 -16.78
C ILE A 214 -0.66 11.44 -16.17
N PRO A 215 -0.53 12.77 -16.33
CA PRO A 215 0.65 13.49 -15.89
C PRO A 215 0.78 13.44 -14.37
N VAL A 216 1.99 13.65 -13.85
CA VAL A 216 2.27 13.90 -12.43
C VAL A 216 3.05 15.21 -12.31
N PHE A 217 3.50 15.57 -11.12
CA PHE A 217 4.29 16.79 -10.96
C PHE A 217 5.67 16.68 -11.62
N SER A 218 6.38 15.57 -11.42
CA SER A 218 7.75 15.38 -11.92
C SER A 218 7.84 15.08 -13.42
N SER A 219 6.77 14.63 -14.06
CA SER A 219 6.76 14.26 -15.48
C SER A 219 5.35 14.26 -16.05
N LYS A 220 5.24 14.52 -17.36
CA LYS A 220 3.99 14.36 -18.11
C LYS A 220 3.66 12.90 -18.44
N ASN A 221 4.68 12.03 -18.47
CA ASN A 221 4.57 10.64 -18.93
C ASN A 221 5.29 9.67 -17.97
N GLY A 222 4.87 8.40 -17.98
CA GLY A 222 5.65 7.27 -17.46
C GLY A 222 5.45 6.93 -15.99
N TYR A 223 4.56 7.62 -15.27
CA TYR A 223 4.23 7.29 -13.87
C TYR A 223 2.84 6.69 -13.75
N PHE A 224 1.78 7.47 -13.99
CA PHE A 224 0.42 6.93 -14.03
C PHE A 224 0.04 6.60 -15.47
N VAL A 225 0.26 5.34 -15.84
CA VAL A 225 0.07 4.85 -17.21
C VAL A 225 -0.57 3.48 -17.22
N TYR A 226 -1.47 3.25 -18.17
CA TYR A 226 -1.97 1.91 -18.49
C TYR A 226 -1.98 1.69 -19.99
N ALA A 227 -1.80 0.43 -20.38
CA ALA A 227 -1.78 0.00 -21.77
C ALA A 227 -3.19 -0.46 -22.19
N TYR A 228 -3.50 -0.28 -23.47
CA TYR A 228 -4.74 -0.74 -24.08
C TYR A 228 -4.53 -1.17 -25.53
N SER A 229 -5.47 -1.94 -26.08
CA SER A 229 -5.43 -2.43 -27.45
C SER A 229 -5.38 -1.28 -28.46
N GLU A 230 -4.68 -1.46 -29.57
CA GLU A 230 -4.64 -0.46 -30.65
C GLU A 230 -6.01 -0.17 -31.27
N SER A 231 -6.91 -1.17 -31.23
CA SER A 231 -8.29 -1.09 -31.71
C SER A 231 -9.25 -0.45 -30.70
N TYR A 232 -8.85 -0.29 -29.43
CA TYR A 232 -9.70 0.34 -28.42
C TYR A 232 -9.53 1.86 -28.45
N THR A 233 -10.64 2.58 -28.32
CA THR A 233 -10.66 4.04 -28.19
C THR A 233 -11.03 4.42 -26.76
N PRO A 234 -10.15 5.11 -26.01
CA PRO A 234 -10.45 5.62 -24.68
C PRO A 234 -11.76 6.41 -24.67
N SER A 235 -12.61 6.08 -23.70
CA SER A 235 -13.96 6.61 -23.54
C SER A 235 -13.99 7.89 -22.71
N LYS A 236 -15.06 8.68 -22.89
CA LYS A 236 -15.30 9.84 -22.02
C LYS A 236 -15.66 9.42 -20.60
N GLN A 237 -16.47 8.37 -20.48
CA GLN A 237 -17.06 7.90 -19.23
C GLN A 237 -15.99 7.40 -18.25
N VAL A 238 -14.99 6.68 -18.75
CA VAL A 238 -13.93 6.09 -17.92
C VAL A 238 -12.66 6.94 -17.97
N ASP A 239 -12.07 7.08 -19.15
CA ASP A 239 -10.69 7.55 -19.29
C ASP A 239 -10.58 9.07 -19.17
N SER A 240 -11.50 9.80 -19.81
CA SER A 240 -11.54 11.27 -19.67
C SER A 240 -11.93 11.68 -18.25
N THR A 241 -12.92 11.03 -17.64
CA THR A 241 -13.29 11.27 -16.23
C THR A 241 -12.10 11.09 -15.30
N LEU A 242 -11.35 9.99 -15.47
CA LEU A 242 -10.14 9.71 -14.69
C LEU A 242 -9.08 10.80 -14.91
N TYR A 243 -8.82 11.17 -16.18
CA TYR A 243 -7.86 12.20 -16.54
C TYR A 243 -8.20 13.56 -15.91
N TYR A 244 -9.44 14.02 -16.02
CA TYR A 244 -9.84 15.33 -15.50
C TYR A 244 -9.81 15.40 -13.97
N LYS A 245 -10.18 14.31 -13.28
CA LYS A 245 -10.02 14.22 -11.81
C LYS A 245 -8.55 14.32 -11.41
N ALA A 246 -7.66 13.60 -12.10
CA ALA A 246 -6.24 13.65 -11.85
C ALA A 246 -5.64 15.04 -12.14
N ASP A 247 -6.00 15.64 -13.28
CA ASP A 247 -5.54 16.98 -13.65
C ASP A 247 -5.98 18.05 -12.64
N PHE A 248 -7.21 17.95 -12.11
CA PHE A 248 -7.67 18.82 -11.03
C PHE A 248 -6.78 18.70 -9.79
N THR A 249 -6.56 17.49 -9.28
CA THR A 249 -5.68 17.26 -8.12
C THR A 249 -4.26 17.77 -8.37
N LEU A 250 -3.71 17.54 -9.58
CA LEU A 250 -2.38 18.00 -9.93
C LEU A 250 -2.28 19.53 -9.96
N LYS A 251 -3.30 20.23 -10.45
CA LYS A 251 -3.37 21.70 -10.44
C LYS A 251 -3.42 22.24 -9.02
N GLU A 252 -4.24 21.65 -8.15
CA GLU A 252 -4.31 22.07 -6.75
C GLU A 252 -2.99 21.81 -6.01
N TYR A 253 -2.38 20.65 -6.24
CA TYR A 253 -1.05 20.35 -5.71
C TYR A 253 0.00 21.37 -6.17
N ARG A 254 0.04 21.72 -7.46
CA ARG A 254 0.98 22.72 -8.00
C ARG A 254 0.84 24.09 -7.33
N LYS A 255 -0.38 24.52 -7.00
CA LYS A 255 -0.63 25.78 -6.30
C LYS A 255 -0.18 25.72 -4.84
N LEU A 256 -0.39 24.59 -4.18
CA LEU A 256 -0.10 24.43 -2.75
C LEU A 256 1.40 24.20 -2.49
N ARG A 257 2.05 23.41 -3.33
CA ARG A 257 3.41 22.90 -3.16
C ARG A 257 4.45 23.97 -2.78
N PRO A 258 4.54 25.14 -3.45
CA PRO A 258 5.58 26.13 -3.13
C PRO A 258 5.53 26.64 -1.68
N LYS A 259 4.34 26.65 -1.05
CA LYS A 259 4.14 27.14 0.32
C LYS A 259 4.77 26.23 1.39
N PHE A 260 5.12 24.99 1.03
CA PHE A 260 5.67 23.99 1.94
C PHE A 260 7.09 23.55 1.56
N MET A 261 7.71 24.24 0.59
CA MET A 261 9.10 24.00 0.21
C MET A 261 10.03 24.78 1.14
N ASN A 262 11.11 24.13 1.56
CA ASN A 262 12.21 24.75 2.28
C ASN A 262 13.30 25.23 1.30
N PRO A 263 14.18 26.18 1.69
CA PRO A 263 15.27 26.67 0.83
C PRO A 263 16.23 25.58 0.35
N ASP A 264 16.41 24.51 1.12
CA ASP A 264 17.26 23.35 0.79
C ASP A 264 16.57 22.34 -0.15
N SER A 265 15.45 22.72 -0.77
CA SER A 265 14.61 21.86 -1.62
C SER A 265 13.95 20.67 -0.91
N THR A 266 14.07 20.56 0.42
CA THR A 266 13.21 19.66 1.20
C THR A 266 11.79 20.23 1.29
N MET A 267 10.83 19.40 1.73
CA MET A 267 9.42 19.79 1.81
C MET A 267 8.84 19.37 3.15
N ASN A 268 8.02 20.22 3.75
CA ASN A 268 7.17 19.86 4.88
C ASN A 268 5.90 19.12 4.39
N ALA A 269 6.11 17.93 3.80
CA ALA A 269 5.06 17.19 3.08
C ALA A 269 3.87 16.78 3.96
N LEU A 270 4.12 16.40 5.23
CA LEU A 270 3.03 16.12 6.18
C LEU A 270 2.14 17.35 6.42
N GLU A 271 2.75 18.53 6.56
CA GLU A 271 2.01 19.79 6.77
C GLU A 271 1.22 20.17 5.51
N LEU A 272 1.79 19.95 4.32
CA LEU A 272 1.09 20.12 3.05
C LEU A 272 -0.16 19.24 2.98
N ILE A 273 -0.04 17.95 3.28
CA ILE A 273 -1.17 17.00 3.25
C ILE A 273 -2.25 17.43 4.25
N ASN A 274 -1.86 17.84 5.46
CA ASN A 274 -2.79 18.34 6.46
C ASN A 274 -3.51 19.63 6.00
N ALA A 275 -2.80 20.55 5.35
CA ALA A 275 -3.39 21.77 4.81
C ALA A 275 -4.37 21.47 3.68
N TYR A 276 -4.01 20.57 2.76
CA TYR A 276 -4.89 20.11 1.68
C TYR A 276 -6.18 19.49 2.22
N ASN A 277 -6.08 18.62 3.21
CA ASN A 277 -7.23 17.95 3.83
C ASN A 277 -8.14 18.91 4.62
N LYS A 278 -7.60 20.03 5.13
CA LYS A 278 -8.39 21.08 5.79
C LYS A 278 -9.14 21.97 4.80
N GLY A 279 -8.52 22.29 3.66
CA GLY A 279 -9.13 23.14 2.63
C GLY A 279 -10.10 22.41 1.69
N SER A 280 -10.12 21.07 1.73
CA SER A 280 -11.03 20.23 0.92
C SER A 280 -12.29 19.79 1.68
N ARG A 281 -12.49 20.28 2.90
CA ARG A 281 -13.72 20.12 3.71
C ARG A 281 -14.46 21.43 3.74
#